data_AF-A0A2V1IV62-F1
#
_entry.id   AF-A0A2V1IV62-F1
#
_cell.length_a   1.000
_cell.length_b   1.000
_cell.length_c   1.000
_cell.angle_alpha   90.00
_cell.angle_beta   90.00
_cell.angle_gamma   90.00
#
_symmetry.space_group_name_H-M   'P 1'
#
loop_
_entity.id
_entity.type
_entity.pdbx_description
1 polymer ?
#
loop_
_entity_poly.entity_id
_entity_poly.type
_entity_poly.pdbx_seq_one_letter_code
_entity_poly.pdbx_strand_id
1 'polypeptide(L)'
;MVTKKVIDTIYKTYRQRPASSEDLDIALLFEQLPLEHGIGIEGDSLIIGSIPESSPFHSLPLGHIHGIIDFDDCVAVALHSSIVFLDKESDRTSVHLHQDRPSLLDRLRLSLQS
;
A
#
# COMPACT_ATOMS: atom_id res chain seq x y z
N MET A 1 -9.23 -11.34 -8.82
CA MET A 1 -7.89 -12.01 -8.72
C MET A 1 -6.80 -11.18 -9.41
N VAL A 2 -5.87 -10.59 -8.64
CA VAL A 2 -4.78 -9.75 -9.18
C VAL A 2 -3.72 -10.63 -9.86
N THR A 3 -3.48 -10.43 -11.17
CA THR A 3 -2.49 -11.20 -11.94
C THR A 3 -1.13 -10.52 -11.96
N LYS A 4 -0.06 -11.27 -12.25
CA LYS A 4 1.29 -10.71 -12.45
C LYS A 4 1.31 -9.56 -13.46
N LYS A 5 0.53 -9.67 -14.55
CA LYS A 5 0.41 -8.62 -15.56
C LYS A 5 -0.19 -7.33 -15.00
N VAL A 6 -1.16 -7.43 -14.09
CA VAL A 6 -1.75 -6.27 -13.41
C VAL A 6 -0.72 -5.64 -12.47
N ILE A 7 0.00 -6.44 -11.69
CA ILE A 7 1.09 -5.98 -10.81
C ILE A 7 2.14 -5.20 -11.61
N ASP A 8 2.62 -5.77 -12.71
CA ASP A 8 3.60 -5.11 -13.60
C ASP A 8 3.05 -3.81 -14.20
N THR A 9 1.74 -3.74 -14.44
CA THR A 9 1.07 -2.54 -14.95
C THR A 9 1.00 -1.47 -13.88
N ILE A 10 0.65 -1.82 -12.63
CA ILE A 10 0.61 -0.89 -11.50
C ILE A 10 1.98 -0.24 -11.33
N TYR A 11 3.07 -1.01 -11.27
CA TYR A 11 4.42 -0.45 -11.14
C TYR A 11 4.84 0.46 -12.30
N LYS A 12 4.37 0.19 -13.52
CA LYS A 12 4.66 1.04 -14.69
C LYS A 12 3.86 2.33 -14.67
N THR A 13 2.56 2.25 -14.37
CA THR A 13 1.65 3.40 -14.34
C THR A 13 1.98 4.32 -13.17
N TYR A 14 2.15 3.75 -11.98
CA TYR A 14 2.41 4.49 -10.74
C TYR A 14 3.91 4.54 -10.43
N ARG A 15 4.74 4.74 -11.47
CA ARG A 15 6.20 4.85 -11.32
C ARG A 15 6.61 6.15 -10.62
N GLN A 16 5.83 7.21 -10.79
CA GLN A 16 6.04 8.51 -10.16
C GLN A 16 4.93 8.75 -9.15
N ARG A 17 5.29 9.38 -8.02
CA ARG A 17 4.33 9.87 -7.05
C ARG A 17 3.55 11.07 -7.61
N PRO A 18 2.31 11.31 -7.18
CA PRO A 18 1.59 12.53 -7.50
C PRO A 18 2.33 13.78 -7.00
N ALA A 19 1.98 14.94 -7.55
CA ALA A 19 2.61 16.20 -7.19
C ALA A 19 2.28 16.60 -5.74
N SER A 20 1.05 16.32 -5.30
CA SER A 20 0.57 16.50 -3.94
C SER A 20 -0.08 15.23 -3.41
N SER A 21 -0.04 15.02 -2.08
CA SER A 21 -0.83 13.96 -1.43
C SER A 21 -2.34 14.21 -1.56
N GLU A 22 -2.76 15.44 -1.80
CA GLU A 22 -4.16 15.81 -2.06
C GLU A 22 -4.69 15.25 -3.38
N ASP A 23 -3.80 14.89 -4.32
CA ASP A 23 -4.19 14.24 -5.58
C ASP A 23 -4.47 12.73 -5.39
N LEU A 24 -4.25 12.19 -4.18
CA LEU A 24 -4.58 10.81 -3.86
C LEU A 24 -6.09 10.70 -3.58
N ASP A 25 -6.72 9.72 -4.19
CA ASP A 25 -8.11 9.37 -3.90
C ASP A 25 -8.20 8.54 -2.61
N ILE A 26 -7.94 9.21 -1.48
CA ILE A 26 -7.97 8.59 -0.14
C ILE A 26 -9.41 8.21 0.23
N ALA A 27 -10.41 8.96 -0.26
CA ALA A 27 -11.82 8.67 -0.03
C ALA A 27 -12.19 7.24 -0.45
N LEU A 28 -11.61 6.76 -1.55
CA LEU A 28 -11.78 5.39 -2.04
C LEU A 28 -11.53 4.32 -0.96
N LEU A 29 -10.55 4.52 -0.07
CA LEU A 29 -10.25 3.57 1.00
C LEU A 29 -11.40 3.46 2.01
N PHE A 30 -12.05 4.58 2.32
CA PHE A 30 -13.17 4.61 3.26
C PHE A 30 -14.48 4.14 2.62
N GLU A 31 -14.64 4.35 1.32
CA GLU A 31 -15.83 3.96 0.57
C GLU A 31 -15.87 2.47 0.23
N GLN A 32 -14.71 1.89 -0.08
CA GLN A 32 -14.64 0.54 -0.63
C GLN A 32 -14.22 -0.52 0.38
N LEU A 33 -13.54 -0.13 1.47
CA LEU A 33 -13.03 -1.10 2.44
C LEU A 33 -13.96 -1.24 3.64
N PRO A 34 -14.10 -2.47 4.16
CA PRO A 34 -14.87 -2.72 5.36
C PRO A 34 -14.13 -2.17 6.60
N LEU A 35 -14.90 -1.89 7.67
CA LEU A 35 -14.37 -1.21 8.87
C LEU A 35 -13.30 -2.03 9.60
N GLU A 36 -13.28 -3.35 9.42
CA GLU A 36 -12.31 -4.27 10.02
C GLU A 36 -10.87 -3.97 9.58
N HIS A 37 -10.67 -3.32 8.43
CA HIS A 37 -9.34 -2.88 8.02
C HIS A 37 -8.74 -1.82 8.93
N GLY A 38 -9.57 -1.11 9.71
CA GLY A 38 -9.11 -0.06 10.62
C GLY A 38 -8.36 1.06 9.90
N ILE A 39 -8.88 1.51 8.75
CA ILE A 39 -8.28 2.60 7.97
C ILE A 39 -8.44 3.91 8.73
N GLY A 40 -7.35 4.65 8.88
CA GLY A 40 -7.34 5.96 9.52
C GLY A 40 -6.29 6.89 8.93
N ILE A 41 -6.43 8.19 9.17
CA ILE A 41 -5.41 9.19 8.85
C ILE A 41 -4.91 9.79 10.16
N GLU A 42 -3.59 9.71 10.38
CA GLU A 42 -2.91 10.31 11.51
C GLU A 42 -1.82 11.26 11.00
N GLY A 43 -2.05 12.56 11.14
CA GLY A 43 -1.16 13.58 10.57
C GLY A 43 -1.05 13.44 9.05
N ASP A 44 0.15 13.16 8.54
CA ASP A 44 0.44 12.95 7.11
C ASP A 44 0.68 11.46 6.79
N SER A 45 0.09 10.55 7.58
CA SER A 45 0.23 9.11 7.39
C SER A 45 -1.12 8.39 7.33
N LEU A 46 -1.21 7.43 6.42
CA LEU A 46 -2.28 6.45 6.34
C LEU A 46 -1.99 5.30 7.32
N ILE A 47 -2.95 5.02 8.19
CA ILE A 47 -2.90 3.91 9.15
C ILE A 47 -3.77 2.77 8.63
N ILE A 48 -3.23 1.54 8.68
CA ILE A 48 -3.91 0.31 8.28
C ILE A 48 -3.95 -0.64 9.49
N GLY A 49 -5.04 -0.60 10.24
CA GLY A 49 -5.22 -1.35 11.49
C GLY A 49 -5.19 -2.87 11.34
N SER A 50 -5.54 -3.42 10.17
CA SER A 50 -5.42 -4.86 9.88
C SER A 50 -3.97 -5.34 9.74
N ILE A 51 -2.99 -4.43 9.69
CA ILE A 51 -1.57 -4.75 9.65
C ILE A 51 -0.98 -4.55 11.06
N PRO A 52 -0.17 -5.48 11.61
CA PRO A 52 0.47 -5.30 12.92
C PRO A 52 1.36 -4.05 12.99
N GLU A 53 1.35 -3.33 14.10
CA GLU A 53 2.15 -2.10 14.33
C GLU A 53 3.66 -2.29 14.12
N SER A 54 4.18 -3.50 14.33
CA SER A 54 5.59 -3.83 14.07
C SER A 54 5.95 -3.85 12.58
N SER A 55 4.95 -3.88 11.70
CA SER A 55 5.12 -3.84 10.26
C SER A 55 5.30 -2.41 9.77
N PRO A 56 6.25 -2.16 8.86
CA PRO A 56 6.41 -0.86 8.21
C PRO A 56 5.23 -0.48 7.30
N PHE A 57 4.31 -1.41 7.04
CA PHE A 57 3.11 -1.17 6.24
C PHE A 57 1.91 -0.76 7.09
N HIS A 58 2.01 -0.81 8.43
CA HIS A 58 0.94 -0.35 9.32
C HIS A 58 0.72 1.16 9.20
N SER A 59 1.81 1.93 9.08
CA SER A 59 1.77 3.39 8.91
C SER A 59 2.53 3.77 7.64
N LEU A 60 1.80 4.31 6.66
CA LEU A 60 2.33 4.71 5.36
C LEU A 60 2.25 6.23 5.22
N PRO A 61 3.40 6.93 5.14
CA PRO A 61 3.39 8.37 4.85
C PRO A 61 2.70 8.65 3.52
N LEU A 62 1.75 9.59 3.50
CA LEU A 62 0.97 9.93 2.30
C LEU A 62 1.89 10.35 1.15
N GLY A 63 2.97 11.08 1.45
CA GLY A 63 3.98 11.47 0.46
C GLY A 63 4.75 10.33 -0.21
N HIS A 64 4.66 9.09 0.32
CA HIS A 64 5.25 7.88 -0.27
C HIS A 64 4.27 7.05 -1.10
N ILE A 65 2.97 7.35 -1.01
CA ILE A 65 1.94 6.68 -1.79
C ILE A 65 1.96 7.24 -3.21
N HIS A 66 2.11 6.34 -4.18
CA HIS A 66 2.12 6.70 -5.60
C HIS A 66 0.72 6.67 -6.21
N GLY A 67 -0.18 5.88 -5.65
CA GLY A 67 -1.58 5.85 -6.06
C GLY A 67 -2.40 4.87 -5.24
N ILE A 68 -3.71 5.05 -5.28
CA ILE A 68 -4.72 4.16 -4.71
C ILE A 68 -5.60 3.72 -5.88
N ILE A 69 -5.76 2.42 -6.06
CA ILE A 69 -6.44 1.83 -7.22
C ILE A 69 -7.54 0.90 -6.75
N ASP A 70 -8.74 1.12 -7.29
CA ASP A 70 -9.87 0.23 -7.07
C ASP A 70 -9.83 -1.00 -7.99
N PHE A 71 -10.04 -2.18 -7.42
CA PHE A 71 -10.30 -3.42 -8.16
C PHE A 71 -11.58 -4.07 -7.63
N ASP A 72 -12.12 -5.03 -8.39
CA ASP A 72 -13.37 -5.70 -8.01
C ASP A 72 -13.33 -6.33 -6.61
N ASP A 73 -12.22 -7.02 -6.27
CA ASP A 73 -12.10 -7.76 -5.02
C ASP A 73 -11.28 -7.04 -3.92
N CYS A 74 -10.54 -5.98 -4.28
CA CYS A 74 -9.58 -5.34 -3.38
C CYS A 74 -9.28 -3.89 -3.76
N VAL A 75 -8.73 -3.11 -2.83
CA VAL A 75 -8.10 -1.82 -3.11
C VAL A 75 -6.58 -2.00 -3.04
N ALA A 76 -5.85 -1.49 -4.04
CA ALA A 76 -4.40 -1.53 -4.08
C ALA A 76 -3.81 -0.15 -3.74
N VAL A 77 -2.93 -0.10 -2.74
CA VAL A 77 -2.10 1.05 -2.41
C VAL A 77 -0.72 0.84 -3.02
N ALA A 78 -0.43 1.59 -4.08
CA ALA A 78 0.83 1.53 -4.80
C ALA A 78 1.88 2.42 -4.11
N LEU A 79 3.04 1.84 -3.83
CA LEU A 79 4.23 2.50 -3.31
C LEU A 79 5.37 2.37 -4.32
N HIS A 80 6.51 3.01 -4.07
CA HIS A 80 7.67 2.96 -4.97
C HIS A 80 8.15 1.54 -5.34
N SER A 81 8.24 0.64 -4.34
CA SER A 81 8.79 -0.71 -4.49
C SER A 81 7.88 -1.80 -3.94
N SER A 82 6.64 -1.47 -3.60
CA SER A 82 5.69 -2.39 -3.00
C SER A 82 4.27 -2.01 -3.37
N ILE A 83 3.36 -2.97 -3.29
CA ILE A 83 1.92 -2.73 -3.43
C ILE A 83 1.24 -3.43 -2.26
N VAL A 84 0.42 -2.71 -1.52
CA VAL A 84 -0.42 -3.26 -0.45
C VAL A 84 -1.81 -3.48 -1.03
N PHE A 85 -2.32 -4.70 -0.95
CA PHE A 85 -3.68 -5.05 -1.36
C PHE A 85 -4.54 -5.28 -0.12
N LEU A 86 -5.66 -4.55 -0.07
CA LEU A 86 -6.65 -4.55 1.00
C LEU A 86 -7.93 -5.19 0.46
N ASP A 87 -8.36 -6.30 1.04
CA ASP A 87 -9.52 -7.08 0.59
C ASP A 87 -10.83 -6.33 0.88
N LYS A 88 -11.81 -6.36 -0.02
CA LYS A 88 -13.09 -5.68 0.21
C LYS A 88 -14.08 -6.48 1.03
N GLU A 89 -13.88 -7.79 1.16
CA GLU A 89 -14.81 -8.70 1.83
C GLU A 89 -14.32 -9.14 3.22
N SER A 90 -13.06 -8.83 3.57
CA SER A 90 -12.42 -9.25 4.81
C SER A 90 -11.34 -8.27 5.26
N ASP A 91 -10.73 -8.49 6.44
CA ASP A 91 -9.58 -7.74 6.95
C ASP A 91 -8.24 -8.17 6.32
N ARG A 92 -8.28 -9.07 5.34
CA ARG A 92 -7.08 -9.68 4.79
C ARG A 92 -6.27 -8.67 4.02
N THR A 93 -5.00 -8.58 4.40
CA THR A 93 -4.05 -7.68 3.74
C THR A 93 -2.91 -8.50 3.14
N SER A 94 -2.50 -8.17 1.93
CA SER A 94 -1.34 -8.81 1.29
C SER A 94 -0.40 -7.76 0.72
N VAL A 95 0.90 -8.00 0.84
CA VAL A 95 1.93 -7.07 0.36
C VAL A 95 2.75 -7.76 -0.71
N HIS A 96 2.80 -7.15 -1.89
CA HIS A 96 3.72 -7.52 -2.94
C HIS A 96 4.96 -6.64 -2.90
N LEU A 97 6.14 -7.26 -2.86
CA LEU A 97 7.44 -6.57 -2.92
C LEU A 97 8.04 -6.72 -4.33
N HIS A 98 8.52 -5.61 -4.90
CA HIS A 98 9.18 -5.63 -6.19
C HIS A 98 10.58 -6.24 -6.06
N GLN A 99 10.86 -7.35 -6.76
CA GLN A 99 12.09 -8.13 -6.58
C GLN A 99 13.36 -7.45 -7.15
N ASP A 100 13.21 -6.50 -8.07
CA ASP A 100 14.35 -5.94 -8.84
C ASP A 100 15.06 -4.75 -8.18
N ARG A 101 14.66 -4.33 -6.97
CA ARG A 101 15.38 -3.29 -6.22
C ARG A 101 15.38 -3.62 -4.73
N PRO A 102 16.54 -3.53 -4.04
CA PRO A 102 16.55 -3.60 -2.58
C PRO A 102 15.69 -2.44 -2.06
N SER A 103 14.53 -2.80 -1.55
CA SER A 103 13.63 -1.87 -0.87
C SER A 103 14.28 -1.41 0.44
N LEU A 104 13.82 -0.29 1.00
CA LEU A 104 14.27 0.16 2.33
C LEU A 104 14.04 -0.94 3.39
N LEU A 105 13.09 -1.84 3.16
CA LEU A 105 12.82 -3.00 4.02
C LEU A 105 13.82 -4.14 3.85
N ASP A 106 14.36 -4.34 2.64
CA ASP A 106 15.49 -5.26 2.44
C ASP A 106 16.71 -4.75 3.21
N ARG A 107 16.90 -3.43 3.28
CA ARG A 107 17.97 -2.81 4.08
C ARG A 107 17.74 -2.95 5.58
N LEU A 108 16.49 -2.83 6.06
CA LEU A 108 16.15 -3.06 7.48
C LEU A 108 16.30 -4.52 7.88
N ARG A 109 15.86 -5.48 7.05
CA ARG A 109 16.07 -6.92 7.29
C ARG A 109 17.55 -7.30 7.39
N LEU A 110 18.39 -6.69 6.56
CA LEU A 110 19.84 -6.90 6.60
C LEU A 110 20.48 -6.35 7.88
N SER A 111 19.94 -5.27 8.46
CA SER A 111 20.44 -4.68 9.71
C SER A 111 20.04 -5.43 10.99
N LEU A 112 19.01 -6.28 10.94
CA LEU A 112 18.58 -7.11 12.08
C LEU A 112 19.28 -8.48 12.12
N GLN A 113 20.09 -8.81 11.10
CA GLN A 113 20.89 -10.04 11.02
C GLN A 113 22.39 -9.81 11.28
N SER A 114 22.79 -8.59 11.65
CA SER A 114 24.18 -8.18 11.95
C SER A 114 24.39 -7.89 13.43
#